data_AF-A0A3D2J6Q2-F1
#
_entry.id   AF-A0A3D2J6Q2-F1
#
_cell.length_a   1.000
_cell.length_b   1.000
_cell.length_c   1.000
_cell.angle_alpha   90.00
_cell.angle_beta   90.00
_cell.angle_gamma   90.00
#
_symmetry.space_group_name_H-M   'P 1'
#
loop_
_entity.id
_entity.type
_entity.pdbx_description
1 polymer ?
#
loop_
_entity_poly.entity_id
_entity_poly.type
_entity_poly.pdbx_seq_one_letter_code
_entity_poly.pdbx_strand_id
1 'polypeptide(L)'
;MKRIAAIVLFFLLLLLNASTIYAATPVAHPVLRHVTPWHMQAGFSINSVAAVDNAAAQGINTAIVYGTPYTPADPIGAEMRLKGMHEVDAGIASELYYYECHRTHTVALPPAGQTNTYCATDVQPTLNSESALLTAIDSKLQTDAANPLVLGYWVLDDWATWDSGSAKLVLQAIHSQIQSYTPSYPAICGIGVAVNKPGTTNWFPGIALNYSNSGCDMVGIYSYVNSYPSYTDGSQFDFTLKASL
;
A
#
# COMPACT_ATOMS: atom_id res chain seq x y z
N MET A 1 10.11 -7.42 56.65
CA MET A 1 10.20 -8.34 55.49
C MET A 1 8.99 -8.29 54.57
N LYS A 2 7.75 -8.47 55.04
CA LYS A 2 6.54 -8.46 54.17
C LYS A 2 6.35 -7.19 53.30
N ARG A 3 6.73 -6.01 53.82
CA ARG A 3 6.61 -4.73 53.09
C ARG A 3 7.62 -4.58 51.94
N ILE A 4 8.80 -5.19 52.06
CA ILE A 4 9.84 -5.13 51.02
C ILE A 4 9.46 -6.03 49.84
N ALA A 5 8.89 -7.21 50.13
CA ALA A 5 8.41 -8.13 49.09
C ALA A 5 7.26 -7.53 48.26
N ALA A 6 6.35 -6.78 48.88
CA ALA A 6 5.25 -6.13 48.17
C ALA A 6 5.73 -5.03 47.20
N ILE A 7 6.76 -4.26 47.60
CA ILE A 7 7.34 -3.21 46.75
C ILE A 7 8.08 -3.82 45.55
N VAL A 8 8.87 -4.88 45.79
CA VAL A 8 9.61 -5.57 44.72
C VAL A 8 8.66 -6.20 43.71
N LEU A 9 7.57 -6.83 44.16
CA LEU A 9 6.55 -7.42 43.28
C LEU A 9 5.84 -6.35 42.42
N PHE A 10 5.54 -5.18 43.02
CA PHE A 10 4.93 -4.07 42.30
C PHE A 10 5.85 -3.50 41.21
N PHE A 11 7.16 -3.36 41.50
CA PHE A 11 8.15 -2.93 40.50
C PHE A 11 8.35 -3.96 39.38
N LEU A 12 8.34 -5.26 39.70
CA LEU A 12 8.41 -6.33 38.69
C LEU A 12 7.18 -6.33 37.77
N LEU A 13 5.97 -6.12 38.32
CA LEU A 13 4.75 -5.98 37.54
C LEU A 13 4.77 -4.73 36.64
N LEU A 14 5.33 -3.62 37.12
CA LEU A 14 5.54 -2.41 36.31
C LEU A 14 6.53 -2.65 35.16
N LEU A 15 7.62 -3.38 35.40
CA LEU A 15 8.61 -3.70 34.36
C LEU A 15 8.09 -4.71 33.33
N LEU A 16 7.27 -5.69 33.75
CA LEU A 16 6.63 -6.66 32.85
C LEU A 16 5.53 -6.04 31.99
N ASN A 17 4.86 -4.99 32.48
CA ASN A 17 3.83 -4.26 31.73
C ASN A 17 4.35 -3.00 31.03
N ALA A 18 5.62 -2.61 31.23
CA ALA A 18 6.21 -1.49 30.50
C ALA A 18 6.23 -1.78 28.98
N SER A 19 6.42 -3.03 28.59
CA SER A 19 6.42 -3.49 27.19
C SER A 19 5.05 -3.31 26.51
N THR A 20 3.96 -3.53 27.24
CA THR A 20 2.59 -3.36 26.72
C THR A 20 2.16 -1.90 26.72
N ILE A 21 2.66 -1.08 27.65
CA ILE A 21 2.45 0.37 27.65
C ILE A 21 3.21 1.04 26.50
N TYR A 22 4.44 0.58 26.18
CA TYR A 22 5.21 1.09 25.05
C TYR A 22 4.57 0.75 23.70
N ALA A 23 3.88 -0.40 23.59
CA ALA A 23 3.10 -0.78 22.41
C ALA A 23 1.78 0.00 22.26
N ALA A 24 1.28 0.62 23.34
CA ALA A 24 0.01 1.35 23.36
C ALA A 24 0.18 2.87 23.24
N THR A 25 1.37 3.41 23.46
CA THR A 25 1.69 4.79 23.09
C THR A 25 1.98 4.84 21.60
N PRO A 26 1.17 5.54 20.77
CA PRO A 26 1.61 5.88 19.44
C PRO A 26 2.88 6.71 19.64
N VAL A 27 4.03 6.12 19.32
CA VAL A 27 5.23 6.92 19.09
C VAL A 27 4.79 7.88 18.01
N ALA A 28 4.70 9.16 18.36
CA ALA A 28 4.58 10.20 17.36
C ALA A 28 5.87 10.09 16.54
N HIS A 29 5.82 9.29 15.47
CA HIS A 29 6.84 9.33 14.44
C HIS A 29 6.92 10.81 14.08
N PRO A 30 8.12 11.42 14.15
CA PRO A 30 8.26 12.81 13.76
C PRO A 30 7.63 12.93 12.37
N VAL A 31 6.54 13.69 12.28
CA VAL A 31 5.87 14.03 11.03
C VAL A 31 6.96 14.33 10.03
N LEU A 32 7.04 13.49 8.99
CA LEU A 32 8.03 13.52 7.92
C LEU A 32 8.39 14.98 7.61
N ARG A 33 9.53 15.45 8.11
CA ARG A 33 9.94 16.85 7.97
C ARG A 33 10.48 17.18 6.58
N HIS A 34 10.52 16.22 5.66
CA HIS A 34 10.94 16.40 4.28
C HIS A 34 10.13 15.54 3.31
N VAL A 35 8.79 15.57 3.39
CA VAL A 35 8.02 15.25 2.17
C VAL A 35 8.24 16.43 1.23
N THR A 36 9.24 16.32 0.36
CA THR A 36 9.36 17.19 -0.82
C THR A 36 7.97 17.25 -1.46
N PRO A 37 7.46 18.40 -1.94
CA PRO A 37 6.16 18.43 -2.59
C PRO A 37 6.14 17.43 -3.75
N TRP A 38 5.51 16.28 -3.51
CA TRP A 38 5.43 15.17 -4.44
C TRP A 38 4.35 15.49 -5.46
N HIS A 39 4.73 16.17 -6.54
CA HIS A 39 3.85 16.38 -7.69
C HIS A 39 3.92 15.15 -8.60
N MET A 40 3.13 14.14 -8.28
CA MET A 40 3.01 12.93 -9.07
C MET A 40 1.85 13.06 -10.06
N GLN A 41 2.14 12.91 -11.35
CA GLN A 41 1.16 12.56 -12.38
C GLN A 41 1.47 11.14 -12.80
N ALA A 42 0.68 10.20 -12.29
CA ALA A 42 0.94 8.78 -12.43
C ALA A 42 0.08 8.14 -13.52
N GLY A 43 0.67 7.16 -14.21
CA GLY A 43 -0.04 6.24 -15.10
C GLY A 43 0.27 4.79 -14.72
N PHE A 44 -0.65 3.90 -15.11
CA PHE A 44 -0.45 2.45 -15.06
C PHE A 44 -0.03 1.93 -16.44
N SER A 45 0.48 0.71 -16.49
CA SER A 45 0.77 -0.02 -17.75
C SER A 45 1.80 0.66 -18.67
N ILE A 46 2.72 1.45 -18.11
CA ILE A 46 3.85 2.04 -18.86
C ILE A 46 4.94 0.97 -18.97
N ASN A 47 4.79 0.06 -19.93
CA ASN A 47 5.54 -1.19 -20.03
C ASN A 47 6.35 -1.36 -21.32
N SER A 48 6.59 -0.27 -22.03
CA SER A 48 7.43 -0.25 -23.24
C SER A 48 8.05 1.15 -23.42
N VAL A 49 9.15 1.24 -24.16
CA VAL A 49 9.78 2.52 -24.51
C VAL A 49 8.77 3.48 -25.16
N ALA A 50 7.94 2.99 -26.08
CA ALA A 50 6.89 3.79 -26.72
C ALA A 50 5.82 4.27 -25.72
N ALA A 51 5.48 3.46 -24.70
CA ALA A 51 4.56 3.88 -23.65
C ALA A 51 5.15 4.97 -22.77
N VAL A 52 6.47 4.92 -22.49
CA VAL A 52 7.20 5.97 -21.77
C VAL A 52 7.15 7.29 -22.55
N ASP A 53 7.46 7.25 -23.84
CA ASP A 53 7.38 8.44 -24.72
C ASP A 53 5.98 9.05 -24.73
N ASN A 54 4.95 8.22 -24.92
CA ASN A 54 3.57 8.68 -24.96
C ASN A 54 3.10 9.26 -23.62
N ALA A 55 3.52 8.66 -22.50
CA ALA A 55 3.20 9.14 -21.16
C ALA A 55 3.91 10.48 -20.87
N ALA A 56 5.20 10.57 -21.13
CA ALA A 56 5.98 11.81 -20.96
C ALA A 56 5.40 12.96 -21.79
N ALA A 57 4.97 12.69 -23.03
CA ALA A 57 4.33 13.69 -23.89
C ALA A 57 2.99 14.22 -23.33
N GLN A 58 2.35 13.47 -22.43
CA GLN A 58 1.11 13.86 -21.74
C GLN A 58 1.36 14.50 -20.37
N GLY A 59 2.62 14.69 -19.97
CA GLY A 59 2.99 15.24 -18.66
C GLY A 59 3.05 14.21 -17.54
N ILE A 60 2.77 12.93 -17.83
CA ILE A 60 2.92 11.84 -16.85
C ILE A 60 4.41 11.71 -16.52
N ASN A 61 4.72 11.78 -15.23
CA ASN A 61 6.10 11.75 -14.73
C ASN A 61 6.39 10.51 -13.86
N THR A 62 5.38 9.67 -13.63
CA THR A 62 5.52 8.50 -12.76
C THR A 62 4.75 7.30 -13.34
N ALA A 63 5.37 6.13 -13.32
CA ALA A 63 4.69 4.85 -13.58
C ALA A 63 4.39 4.14 -12.26
N ILE A 64 3.19 3.58 -12.12
CA ILE A 64 2.89 2.60 -11.07
C ILE A 64 3.06 1.21 -11.69
N VAL A 65 4.03 0.44 -11.18
CA VAL A 65 4.43 -0.84 -11.77
C VAL A 65 4.12 -1.98 -10.81
N TYR A 66 3.20 -2.87 -11.20
CA TYR A 66 3.01 -4.14 -10.50
C TYR A 66 4.13 -5.11 -10.88
N GLY A 67 4.82 -5.67 -9.90
CA GLY A 67 5.90 -6.63 -10.09
C GLY A 67 7.28 -6.06 -9.79
N THR A 68 8.28 -6.42 -10.61
CA THR A 68 9.66 -5.92 -10.46
C THR A 68 9.80 -4.56 -11.15
N PRO A 69 10.24 -3.50 -10.44
CA PRO A 69 10.52 -2.20 -11.04
C PRO A 69 11.53 -2.27 -12.18
N TYR A 70 11.45 -1.35 -13.14
CA TYR A 70 12.52 -1.23 -14.14
C TYR A 70 13.75 -0.61 -13.50
N THR A 71 14.91 -0.95 -14.06
CA THR A 71 16.20 -0.37 -13.69
C THR A 71 16.73 0.47 -14.86
N PRO A 72 17.66 1.42 -14.62
CA PRO A 72 18.30 2.16 -15.70
C PRO A 72 19.08 1.29 -16.71
N ALA A 73 19.32 0.01 -16.42
CA ALA A 73 19.94 -0.93 -17.34
C ALA A 73 18.93 -1.55 -18.33
N ASP A 74 17.64 -1.55 -17.99
CA ASP A 74 16.57 -2.01 -18.85
C ASP A 74 16.24 -0.96 -19.92
N PRO A 75 15.85 -1.35 -21.16
CA PRO A 75 15.48 -0.37 -22.19
C PRO A 75 14.38 0.60 -21.76
N ILE A 76 13.39 0.11 -21.01
CA ILE A 76 12.27 0.92 -20.50
C ILE A 76 12.77 1.88 -19.41
N GLY A 77 13.52 1.39 -18.42
CA GLY A 77 14.04 2.23 -17.35
C GLY A 77 15.08 3.25 -17.82
N ALA A 78 15.87 2.93 -18.86
CA ALA A 78 16.76 3.88 -19.51
C ALA A 78 15.97 5.04 -20.17
N GLU A 79 14.86 4.72 -20.86
CA GLU A 79 13.98 5.74 -21.44
C GLU A 79 13.31 6.58 -20.34
N MET A 80 12.81 5.94 -19.27
CA MET A 80 12.22 6.66 -18.14
C MET A 80 13.19 7.66 -17.55
N ARG A 81 14.44 7.23 -17.32
CA ARG A 81 15.51 8.11 -16.84
C ARG A 81 15.77 9.27 -17.80
N LEU A 82 15.77 9.03 -19.11
CA LEU A 82 15.98 10.06 -20.12
C LEU A 82 14.87 11.12 -20.10
N LYS A 83 13.62 10.70 -19.82
CA LYS A 83 12.44 11.59 -19.75
C LYS A 83 12.22 12.21 -18.37
N GLY A 84 13.05 11.87 -17.39
CA GLY A 84 12.84 12.30 -16.00
C GLY A 84 11.58 11.69 -15.38
N MET A 85 11.19 10.50 -15.84
CA MET A 85 10.11 9.71 -15.26
C MET A 85 10.62 8.80 -14.16
N HIS A 86 9.76 8.54 -13.18
CA HIS A 86 10.03 7.73 -11.99
C HIS A 86 9.04 6.58 -11.85
N GLU A 87 9.26 5.74 -10.84
CA GLU A 87 8.43 4.59 -10.52
C GLU A 87 7.92 4.64 -9.08
N VAL A 88 6.66 4.26 -8.94
CA VAL A 88 6.08 3.75 -7.70
C VAL A 88 5.98 2.24 -7.84
N ASP A 89 6.66 1.53 -6.96
CA ASP A 89 6.67 0.07 -6.96
C ASP A 89 5.39 -0.48 -6.30
N ALA A 90 4.56 -1.15 -7.09
CA ALA A 90 3.33 -1.81 -6.64
C ALA A 90 3.47 -3.32 -6.45
N GLY A 91 4.68 -3.87 -6.57
CA GLY A 91 4.93 -5.26 -6.25
C GLY A 91 4.66 -5.58 -4.77
N ILE A 92 4.86 -4.64 -3.84
CA ILE A 92 4.49 -4.83 -2.42
C ILE A 92 3.00 -5.12 -2.26
N ALA A 93 2.13 -4.38 -2.97
CA ALA A 93 0.70 -4.66 -2.97
C ALA A 93 0.38 -6.07 -3.52
N SER A 94 1.18 -6.56 -4.49
CA SER A 94 1.02 -7.92 -5.03
C SER A 94 1.38 -8.98 -3.98
N GLU A 95 2.49 -8.80 -3.25
CA GLU A 95 2.87 -9.70 -2.16
C GLU A 95 1.82 -9.70 -1.04
N LEU A 96 1.30 -8.51 -0.68
CA LEU A 96 0.25 -8.38 0.33
C LEU A 96 -1.05 -9.07 -0.12
N TYR A 97 -1.44 -8.92 -1.39
CA TYR A 97 -2.58 -9.63 -1.98
C TYR A 97 -2.42 -11.15 -1.86
N TYR A 98 -1.24 -11.68 -2.20
CA TYR A 98 -0.98 -13.11 -2.11
C TYR A 98 -1.04 -13.65 -0.67
N TYR A 99 -0.44 -12.93 0.28
CA TYR A 99 -0.57 -13.24 1.70
C TYR A 99 -2.04 -13.25 2.15
N GLU A 100 -2.80 -12.23 1.76
CA GLU A 100 -4.21 -12.12 2.12
C GLU A 100 -5.03 -13.27 1.55
N CYS A 101 -4.74 -13.67 0.31
CA CYS A 101 -5.39 -14.83 -0.28
C CYS A 101 -5.06 -16.11 0.45
N HIS A 102 -3.83 -16.33 0.89
CA HIS A 102 -3.54 -17.50 1.73
C HIS A 102 -4.27 -17.43 3.08
N ARG A 103 -4.20 -16.29 3.79
CA ARG A 103 -4.80 -16.09 5.11
C ARG A 103 -6.30 -16.34 5.08
N THR A 104 -6.99 -15.90 4.03
CA THR A 104 -8.44 -16.05 3.90
C THR A 104 -8.89 -17.46 3.51
N HIS A 105 -7.97 -18.35 3.11
CA HIS A 105 -8.26 -19.77 2.89
C HIS A 105 -7.93 -20.66 4.08
N THR A 106 -7.15 -20.16 5.05
CA THR A 106 -6.55 -21.02 6.10
C THR A 106 -6.74 -20.52 7.53
N VAL A 107 -6.76 -19.21 7.75
CA VAL A 107 -6.75 -18.61 9.09
C VAL A 107 -8.04 -17.82 9.36
N ALA A 108 -8.41 -16.93 8.44
CA ALA A 108 -9.58 -16.07 8.56
C ALA A 108 -10.55 -16.38 7.42
N LEU A 109 -11.33 -17.45 7.55
CA LEU A 109 -12.26 -17.84 6.51
C LEU A 109 -13.39 -16.79 6.35
N PRO A 110 -13.91 -16.57 5.13
CA PRO A 110 -15.08 -15.73 4.92
C PRO A 110 -16.27 -16.21 5.77
N PRO A 111 -17.16 -15.29 6.20
CA PRO A 111 -18.39 -15.66 6.87
C PRO A 111 -19.22 -16.67 6.07
N ALA A 112 -19.88 -17.58 6.77
CA ALA A 112 -20.69 -18.62 6.14
C ALA A 112 -21.71 -18.03 5.14
N GLY A 113 -21.72 -18.55 3.93
CA GLY A 113 -22.61 -18.09 2.85
C GLY A 113 -22.07 -16.90 2.03
N GLN A 114 -20.85 -16.41 2.31
CA GLN A 114 -20.19 -15.39 1.47
C GLN A 114 -19.10 -16.03 0.60
N THR A 115 -19.11 -15.70 -0.68
CA THR A 115 -18.03 -16.09 -1.61
C THR A 115 -16.85 -15.13 -1.48
N ASN A 116 -15.63 -15.65 -1.35
CA ASN A 116 -14.41 -14.85 -1.39
C ASN A 116 -14.08 -14.45 -2.83
N THR A 117 -14.73 -13.43 -3.37
CA THR A 117 -14.47 -12.98 -4.75
C THR A 117 -13.14 -12.27 -4.91
N TYR A 118 -12.61 -11.67 -3.84
CA TYR A 118 -11.32 -10.99 -3.84
C TYR A 118 -10.17 -12.01 -3.94
N CYS A 119 -10.24 -13.05 -3.12
CA CYS A 119 -9.31 -14.17 -3.14
C CYS A 119 -10.06 -15.44 -3.51
N ALA A 120 -10.37 -15.59 -4.80
CA ALA A 120 -11.04 -16.77 -5.32
C ALA A 120 -10.18 -18.03 -5.23
N THR A 121 -8.85 -17.87 -5.24
CA THR A 121 -7.88 -18.97 -5.15
C THR A 121 -6.67 -18.55 -4.32
N ASP A 122 -6.02 -19.52 -3.68
CA ASP A 122 -4.69 -19.35 -3.07
C ASP A 122 -3.61 -19.50 -4.14
N VAL A 123 -3.34 -18.40 -4.86
CA VAL A 123 -2.47 -18.40 -6.05
C VAL A 123 -0.98 -18.52 -5.72
N GLN A 124 -0.57 -18.20 -4.49
CA GLN A 124 0.83 -18.24 -4.07
C GLN A 124 0.95 -18.75 -2.63
N PRO A 125 0.86 -20.06 -2.42
CA PRO A 125 0.77 -20.67 -1.08
C PRO A 125 2.09 -20.59 -0.28
N THR A 126 3.16 -20.02 -0.84
CA THR A 126 4.43 -19.81 -0.15
C THR A 126 4.42 -18.55 0.72
N LEU A 127 3.56 -17.57 0.43
CA LEU A 127 3.33 -16.38 1.27
C LEU A 127 2.32 -16.71 2.37
N ASN A 128 2.60 -17.78 3.11
CA ASN A 128 1.65 -18.42 4.00
C ASN A 128 1.57 -17.83 5.42
N SER A 129 2.34 -16.78 5.69
CA SER A 129 2.42 -16.16 7.00
C SER A 129 2.88 -14.72 6.86
N GLU A 130 2.58 -13.90 7.87
CA GLU A 130 3.07 -12.53 7.93
C GLU A 130 4.61 -12.48 7.90
N SER A 131 5.28 -13.43 8.53
CA SER A 131 6.75 -13.53 8.47
C SER A 131 7.27 -13.80 7.06
N ALA A 132 6.58 -14.65 6.28
CA ALA A 132 6.95 -14.93 4.90
C ALA A 132 6.76 -13.68 4.02
N LEU A 133 5.64 -12.97 4.20
CA LEU A 133 5.37 -11.69 3.55
C LEU A 133 6.45 -10.64 3.86
N LEU A 134 6.74 -10.41 5.14
CA LEU A 134 7.71 -9.39 5.55
C LEU A 134 9.14 -9.74 5.08
N THR A 135 9.47 -11.02 4.92
CA THR A 135 10.75 -11.46 4.34
C THR A 135 10.84 -11.17 2.84
N ALA A 136 9.74 -11.42 2.10
CA ALA A 136 9.66 -11.10 0.68
C ALA A 136 9.77 -9.58 0.45
N ILE A 137 9.08 -8.79 1.27
CA ILE A 137 9.13 -7.32 1.23
C ILE A 137 10.52 -6.80 1.58
N ASP A 138 11.18 -7.34 2.61
CA ASP A 138 12.56 -6.98 2.97
C ASP A 138 13.53 -7.15 1.79
N SER A 139 13.47 -8.30 1.11
CA SER A 139 14.30 -8.60 -0.06
C SER A 139 14.06 -7.62 -1.22
N LYS A 140 12.80 -7.21 -1.40
CA LYS A 140 12.39 -6.25 -2.42
C LYS A 140 12.90 -4.84 -2.10
N LEU A 141 12.68 -4.36 -0.88
CA LEU A 141 13.16 -3.06 -0.41
C LEU A 141 14.69 -2.94 -0.47
N GLN A 142 15.42 -4.03 -0.19
CA GLN A 142 16.88 -4.04 -0.34
C GLN A 142 17.30 -3.77 -1.80
N THR A 143 16.55 -4.30 -2.77
CA THR A 143 16.80 -4.09 -4.20
C THR A 143 16.39 -2.68 -4.62
N ASP A 144 15.20 -2.24 -4.20
CA ASP A 144 14.63 -0.95 -4.59
C ASP A 144 15.41 0.23 -4.02
N ALA A 145 15.99 0.09 -2.82
CA ALA A 145 16.83 1.13 -2.22
C ALA A 145 18.08 1.47 -3.07
N ALA A 146 18.51 0.55 -3.95
CA ALA A 146 19.59 0.79 -4.90
C ALA A 146 19.10 1.28 -6.27
N ASN A 147 17.78 1.28 -6.53
CA ASN A 147 17.19 1.62 -7.82
C ASN A 147 16.80 3.11 -7.87
N PRO A 148 17.49 3.95 -8.65
CA PRO A 148 17.22 5.39 -8.69
C PRO A 148 15.90 5.77 -9.40
N LEU A 149 15.21 4.82 -10.02
CA LEU A 149 13.90 5.07 -10.62
C LEU A 149 12.78 4.96 -9.60
N VAL A 150 12.92 4.10 -8.59
CA VAL A 150 11.91 3.93 -7.54
C VAL A 150 11.95 5.14 -6.61
N LEU A 151 10.79 5.75 -6.38
CA LEU A 151 10.65 6.84 -5.43
C LEU A 151 9.59 6.56 -4.36
N GLY A 152 8.76 5.54 -4.50
CA GLY A 152 7.64 5.28 -3.59
C GLY A 152 7.08 3.88 -3.77
N TYR A 153 6.16 3.51 -2.89
CA TYR A 153 5.61 2.16 -2.84
C TYR A 153 4.09 2.18 -2.81
N TRP A 154 3.45 1.48 -3.73
CA TRP A 154 2.02 1.19 -3.66
C TRP A 154 1.85 -0.10 -2.85
N VAL A 155 1.41 0.03 -1.60
CA VAL A 155 1.45 -1.06 -0.61
C VAL A 155 0.11 -1.76 -0.43
N LEU A 156 -0.99 -1.13 -0.83
CA LEU A 156 -2.34 -1.67 -0.73
C LEU A 156 -3.10 -1.37 -2.02
N ASP A 157 -3.76 -2.37 -2.60
CA ASP A 157 -4.57 -2.25 -3.81
C ASP A 157 -5.93 -2.92 -3.58
N ASP A 158 -6.81 -2.21 -2.86
CA ASP A 158 -8.06 -2.71 -2.28
C ASP A 158 -7.90 -3.81 -1.21
N TRP A 159 -9.04 -4.31 -0.69
CA TRP A 159 -9.10 -5.34 0.33
C TRP A 159 -10.39 -6.15 0.27
N ALA A 160 -10.40 -7.34 0.88
CA ALA A 160 -11.61 -8.12 1.05
C ALA A 160 -12.65 -7.34 1.88
N THR A 161 -13.82 -7.06 1.29
CA THR A 161 -14.85 -6.20 1.90
C THR A 161 -15.38 -6.73 3.22
N TRP A 162 -15.48 -8.06 3.35
CA TRP A 162 -15.94 -8.73 4.56
C TRP A 162 -14.91 -8.71 5.71
N ASP A 163 -13.64 -8.38 5.41
CA ASP A 163 -12.54 -8.37 6.37
C ASP A 163 -11.94 -6.96 6.59
N SER A 164 -12.84 -6.00 6.73
CA SER A 164 -12.47 -4.59 6.88
C SER A 164 -11.58 -4.34 8.10
N GLY A 165 -10.44 -3.68 7.89
CA GLY A 165 -9.53 -3.24 8.94
C GLY A 165 -8.45 -4.25 9.33
N SER A 166 -8.50 -5.48 8.83
CA SER A 166 -7.52 -6.52 9.18
C SER A 166 -6.12 -6.26 8.62
N ALA A 167 -5.98 -5.49 7.54
CA ALA A 167 -4.69 -5.16 6.96
C ALA A 167 -3.86 -4.18 7.82
N LYS A 168 -4.48 -3.52 8.80
CA LYS A 168 -3.87 -2.37 9.48
C LYS A 168 -2.52 -2.67 10.13
N LEU A 169 -2.41 -3.79 10.85
CA LEU A 169 -1.18 -4.16 11.55
C LEU A 169 -0.07 -4.58 10.58
N VAL A 170 -0.40 -5.34 9.55
CA VAL A 170 0.58 -5.75 8.54
C VAL A 170 1.06 -4.54 7.72
N LEU A 171 0.19 -3.59 7.39
CA LEU A 171 0.60 -2.34 6.73
C LEU A 171 1.54 -1.50 7.59
N GLN A 172 1.35 -1.47 8.91
CA GLN A 172 2.29 -0.80 9.84
C GLN A 172 3.66 -1.48 9.85
N ALA A 173 3.70 -2.82 9.81
CA ALA A 173 4.95 -3.56 9.73
C ALA A 173 5.69 -3.29 8.41
N ILE A 174 4.96 -3.30 7.28
CA ILE A 174 5.48 -2.96 5.95
C ILE A 174 6.02 -1.53 5.92
N HIS A 175 5.25 -0.56 6.44
CA HIS A 175 5.68 0.84 6.52
C HIS A 175 6.96 0.98 7.34
N SER A 176 7.06 0.29 8.47
CA SER A 176 8.29 0.28 9.27
C SER A 176 9.51 -0.24 8.49
N GLN A 177 9.35 -1.24 7.64
CA GLN A 177 10.43 -1.72 6.77
C GLN A 177 10.78 -0.67 5.71
N ILE A 178 9.79 -0.09 5.02
CA ILE A 178 10.00 1.01 4.04
C ILE A 178 10.79 2.14 4.68
N GLN A 179 10.41 2.57 5.88
CA GLN A 179 11.10 3.66 6.58
C GLN A 179 12.54 3.31 7.00
N SER A 180 12.87 2.01 7.12
CA SER A 180 14.23 1.55 7.45
C SER A 180 15.16 1.53 6.24
N TYR A 181 14.64 1.23 5.05
CA TYR A 181 15.42 1.18 3.80
C TYR A 181 15.44 2.53 3.07
N THR A 182 14.27 3.18 3.00
CA THR A 182 14.01 4.35 2.17
C THR A 182 13.14 5.37 2.92
N PRO A 183 13.66 6.02 3.97
CA PRO A 183 12.89 6.90 4.88
C PRO A 183 12.26 8.13 4.22
N SER A 184 12.58 8.43 2.96
CA SER A 184 12.03 9.56 2.21
C SER A 184 10.97 9.14 1.18
N TYR A 185 10.70 7.84 1.04
CA TYR A 185 9.79 7.30 0.03
C TYR A 185 8.43 6.99 0.66
N PRO A 186 7.32 7.47 0.08
CA PRO A 186 6.01 7.28 0.67
C PRO A 186 5.50 5.85 0.48
N ALA A 187 4.84 5.32 1.50
CA ALA A 187 3.90 4.21 1.35
C ALA A 187 2.51 4.75 0.95
N ILE A 188 2.02 4.29 -0.19
CA ILE A 188 0.77 4.73 -0.81
C ILE A 188 -0.25 3.60 -0.69
N CYS A 189 -1.36 3.88 -0.02
CA CYS A 189 -2.47 2.94 0.11
C CYS A 189 -3.56 3.28 -0.91
N GLY A 190 -3.76 2.39 -1.86
CA GLY A 190 -4.74 2.47 -2.92
C GLY A 190 -6.15 2.14 -2.45
N ILE A 191 -7.13 2.92 -2.93
CA ILE A 191 -8.55 2.63 -2.76
C ILE A 191 -9.26 2.81 -4.11
N GLY A 192 -9.88 1.73 -4.56
CA GLY A 192 -10.74 1.70 -5.73
C GLY A 192 -12.06 2.43 -5.47
N VAL A 193 -12.43 3.31 -6.40
CA VAL A 193 -13.72 3.98 -6.42
C VAL A 193 -14.40 3.71 -7.76
N ALA A 194 -15.68 3.37 -7.76
CA ALA A 194 -16.47 3.30 -8.98
C ALA A 194 -17.15 4.65 -9.23
N VAL A 195 -17.01 5.19 -10.44
CA VAL A 195 -17.74 6.40 -10.85
C VAL A 195 -18.86 5.97 -11.80
N ASN A 196 -20.11 6.16 -11.37
CA ASN A 196 -21.32 5.78 -12.09
C ASN A 196 -22.07 7.02 -12.59
N LYS A 197 -22.89 6.88 -13.64
CA LYS A 197 -23.78 7.96 -14.10
C LYS A 197 -24.86 8.26 -13.03
N PRO A 198 -25.18 9.54 -12.74
CA PRO A 198 -24.73 10.79 -13.37
C PRO A 198 -23.56 11.49 -12.64
N GLY A 199 -22.52 10.76 -12.23
CA GLY A 199 -21.40 11.26 -11.41
C GLY A 199 -21.46 10.78 -9.96
N THR A 200 -22.14 9.66 -9.69
CA THR A 200 -22.22 9.07 -8.35
C THR A 200 -21.00 8.19 -8.11
N THR A 201 -20.26 8.49 -7.05
CA THR A 201 -19.15 7.66 -6.58
C THR A 201 -19.69 6.52 -5.71
N ASN A 202 -19.34 5.29 -6.02
CA ASN A 202 -19.57 4.12 -5.19
C ASN A 202 -18.23 3.54 -4.77
N TRP A 203 -18.02 3.43 -3.47
CA TRP A 203 -16.85 2.79 -2.88
C TRP A 203 -17.29 2.15 -1.58
N PHE A 204 -16.51 1.19 -1.06
CA PHE A 204 -16.86 0.49 0.16
C PHE A 204 -16.15 1.11 1.37
N PRO A 205 -16.88 1.79 2.29
CA PRO A 205 -16.25 2.51 3.40
C PRO A 205 -15.40 1.63 4.32
N GLY A 206 -15.73 0.35 4.44
CA GLY A 206 -14.96 -0.59 5.25
C GLY A 206 -13.52 -0.80 4.76
N ILE A 207 -13.23 -0.59 3.47
CA ILE A 207 -11.85 -0.67 2.95
C ILE A 207 -10.98 0.44 3.58
N ALA A 208 -11.54 1.63 3.84
CA ALA A 208 -10.80 2.70 4.52
C ALA A 208 -10.43 2.35 5.98
N LEU A 209 -11.05 1.33 6.59
CA LEU A 209 -10.66 0.89 7.93
C LEU A 209 -9.27 0.24 7.96
N ASN A 210 -8.77 -0.22 6.81
CA ASN A 210 -7.41 -0.74 6.65
C ASN A 210 -6.35 0.36 6.68
N TYR A 211 -6.72 1.58 6.28
CA TYR A 211 -5.82 2.72 6.30
C TYR A 211 -5.48 3.15 7.74
N SER A 212 -4.23 3.57 7.92
CA SER A 212 -3.80 4.34 9.09
C SER A 212 -2.59 5.21 8.74
N ASN A 213 -2.44 6.35 9.43
CA ASN A 213 -1.26 7.22 9.29
C ASN A 213 0.05 6.54 9.74
N SER A 214 -0.02 5.38 10.38
CA SER A 214 1.14 4.57 10.76
C SER A 214 1.44 3.44 9.77
N GLY A 215 0.59 3.22 8.75
CA GLY A 215 0.82 2.23 7.69
C GLY A 215 0.87 2.84 6.29
N CYS A 216 0.46 4.09 6.13
CA CYS A 216 0.35 4.77 4.85
C CYS A 216 0.71 6.26 5.03
N ASP A 217 1.58 6.78 4.16
CA ASP A 217 1.90 8.20 4.09
C ASP A 217 0.94 8.96 3.17
N MET A 218 0.37 8.26 2.18
CA MET A 218 -0.54 8.81 1.18
C MET A 218 -1.69 7.84 0.90
N VAL A 219 -2.82 8.39 0.45
CA VAL A 219 -3.94 7.63 -0.11
C VAL A 219 -4.00 7.86 -1.62
N GLY A 220 -3.89 6.78 -2.39
CA GLY A 220 -4.07 6.79 -3.83
C GLY A 220 -5.49 6.40 -4.19
N ILE A 221 -6.19 7.23 -4.96
CA ILE A 221 -7.57 6.95 -5.37
C ILE A 221 -7.56 6.64 -6.86
N TYR A 222 -7.98 5.44 -7.22
CA TYR A 222 -8.08 5.02 -8.62
C TYR A 222 -9.53 4.69 -8.95
N SER A 223 -9.96 5.15 -10.12
CA SER A 223 -11.37 5.13 -10.50
C SER A 223 -11.63 4.08 -11.57
N TYR A 224 -12.55 3.16 -11.31
CA TYR A 224 -13.17 2.33 -12.33
C TYR A 224 -14.41 3.01 -12.87
N VAL A 225 -14.43 3.29 -14.17
CA VAL A 225 -15.58 3.94 -14.77
C VAL A 225 -16.50 2.89 -15.39
N ASN A 226 -17.43 2.39 -14.58
CA ASN A 226 -18.27 1.24 -14.91
C ASN A 226 -19.41 1.55 -15.90
N SER A 227 -19.62 2.82 -16.28
CA SER A 227 -20.84 3.23 -16.97
C SER A 227 -20.70 3.90 -18.34
N TYR A 228 -19.52 3.96 -18.97
CA TYR A 228 -19.42 4.41 -20.37
C TYR A 228 -18.49 3.52 -21.22
N PRO A 229 -18.89 3.22 -22.47
CA PRO A 229 -18.13 2.36 -23.39
C PRO A 229 -16.90 3.03 -24.03
N SER A 230 -16.70 4.35 -23.87
CA SER A 230 -15.50 5.06 -24.36
C SER A 230 -15.35 6.43 -23.68
N TYR A 231 -14.10 6.81 -23.38
CA TYR A 231 -13.70 8.16 -22.96
C TYR A 231 -12.59 8.65 -23.88
N THR A 232 -12.52 9.97 -24.06
CA THR A 232 -11.42 10.63 -24.79
C THR A 232 -10.39 11.26 -23.86
N ASP A 233 -10.80 11.70 -22.65
CA ASP A 233 -9.89 12.25 -21.62
C ASP A 233 -10.54 12.31 -20.22
N GLY A 234 -9.76 12.77 -19.23
CA GLY A 234 -10.15 12.87 -17.83
C GLY A 234 -11.08 14.04 -17.47
N SER A 235 -11.35 14.99 -18.38
CA SER A 235 -12.22 16.15 -18.10
C SER A 235 -13.71 15.79 -17.96
N GLN A 236 -14.06 14.57 -18.39
CA GLN A 236 -15.41 14.03 -18.40
C GLN A 236 -15.83 13.41 -17.04
N PHE A 237 -14.91 13.38 -16.06
CA PHE A 237 -15.16 12.79 -14.75
C PHE A 237 -15.43 13.86 -13.68
N ASP A 238 -16.41 13.58 -12.82
CA ASP A 238 -16.58 14.31 -11.57
C ASP A 238 -15.68 13.68 -10.50
N PHE A 239 -14.54 14.31 -10.23
CA PHE A 239 -13.59 13.87 -9.20
C PHE A 239 -13.99 14.29 -7.79
N THR A 240 -15.17 14.91 -7.59
CA THR A 240 -15.62 15.28 -6.25
C THR A 240 -16.09 14.04 -5.49
N LEU A 241 -15.19 13.44 -4.73
CA LEU A 241 -15.53 12.41 -3.76
C LEU A 241 -16.41 13.02 -2.67
N LYS A 242 -17.72 12.76 -2.73
CA LYS A 242 -18.61 13.11 -1.63
C LYS A 242 -18.55 12.00 -0.59
N ALA A 243 -17.94 12.31 0.55
CA ALA A 243 -18.12 11.49 1.75
C ALA A 243 -19.61 11.52 2.11
N SER A 244 -20.30 10.38 1.98
CA SER A 244 -21.62 10.21 2.58
C SER A 244 -21.43 10.14 4.09
N LEU A 245 -21.84 11.20 4.78
CA LEU A 245 -22.00 11.25 6.25
C LEU A 245 -23.13 10.31 6.70
#